data_AF-A0AAY4A9L5-F1
#
_entry.id   AF-A0AAY4A9L5-F1
#
_cell.length_a   1.000
_cell.length_b   1.000
_cell.length_c   1.000
_cell.angle_alpha   90.00
_cell.angle_beta   90.00
_cell.angle_gamma   90.00
#
_symmetry.space_group_name_H-M   'P 1'
#
loop_
_entity.id
_entity.type
_entity.pdbx_description
1 polymer ?
#
loop_
_entity_poly.entity_id
_entity_poly.type
_entity_poly.pdbx_seq_one_letter_code
_entity_poly.pdbx_strand_id
1 'polypeptide(L)'
;MDTCALVQQVDSVDRSVAFLRQEHMLLIGGLQLEILHLKKRCAELSCEVNDRPPGRTQAAVDDECERLEARMQDMQTRLAARTCGVGGLRFELQRRATLASALQGRLRDEERRFLEELKRRGHKITALTRQLQQQTDTAAQLSLQLHNARFRLYHQHQDDGEEEDDEDEEELSEEGSQDSDWSLSAQASPEEVEEMQQSSVSVRCKRTEKVRECVPRERVLGPEEPRPMPDPALFLYPFRHRLLPSHTSLERLNREGDQSEGRRSRSRIPSPRSRVEPDTTEL
;
A
#
# COMPACT_ATOMS: atom_id res chain seq x y z
N MET A 1 66.46 41.04 -112.15
CA MET A 1 66.93 40.76 -110.79
C MET A 1 66.06 41.53 -109.79
N ASP A 2 64.83 41.07 -109.61
CA ASP A 2 64.03 40.90 -108.37
C ASP A 2 64.20 41.86 -107.16
N THR A 3 64.60 43.12 -107.37
CA THR A 3 64.66 44.14 -106.30
C THR A 3 63.29 44.41 -105.67
N CYS A 4 62.21 44.27 -106.45
CA CYS A 4 60.84 44.45 -105.97
C CYS A 4 60.40 43.34 -104.99
N ALA A 5 60.89 42.10 -105.16
CA ALA A 5 60.58 40.98 -104.27
C ALA A 5 61.28 41.14 -102.90
N LEU A 6 62.51 41.65 -102.89
CA LEU A 6 63.25 41.91 -101.65
C LEU A 6 62.60 43.01 -100.80
N VAL A 7 62.11 44.09 -101.44
CA VAL A 7 61.39 45.17 -100.73
C VAL A 7 60.10 44.64 -100.10
N GLN A 8 59.32 43.85 -100.84
CA GLN A 8 58.11 43.21 -100.30
C GLN A 8 58.41 42.26 -99.13
N GLN A 9 59.56 41.56 -99.19
CA GLN A 9 60.01 40.68 -98.11
C GLN A 9 60.42 41.48 -96.85
N VAL A 10 61.14 42.58 -97.00
CA VAL A 10 61.48 43.49 -95.89
C VAL A 10 60.21 44.08 -95.26
N ASP A 11 59.28 44.58 -96.09
CA ASP A 11 57.99 45.10 -95.62
C ASP A 11 57.16 44.03 -94.88
N SER A 12 57.24 42.76 -95.31
CA SER A 12 56.56 41.64 -94.64
C SER A 12 57.16 41.34 -93.27
N VAL A 13 58.50 41.36 -93.17
CA VAL A 13 59.22 41.14 -91.91
C VAL A 13 58.94 42.30 -90.95
N ASP A 14 58.95 43.55 -91.41
CA ASP A 14 58.64 44.72 -90.58
C ASP A 14 57.22 44.67 -90.01
N ARG A 15 56.24 44.25 -90.81
CA ARG A 15 54.87 44.00 -90.31
C ARG A 15 54.83 42.87 -89.29
N SER A 16 55.57 41.78 -89.52
CA SER A 16 55.65 40.67 -88.55
C SER A 16 56.32 41.09 -87.23
N VAL A 17 57.38 41.91 -87.29
CA VAL A 17 58.06 42.44 -86.11
C VAL A 17 57.16 43.42 -85.36
N ALA A 18 56.41 44.27 -86.06
CA ALA A 18 55.42 45.14 -85.45
C ALA A 18 54.31 44.35 -84.75
N PHE A 19 53.84 43.26 -85.38
CA PHE A 19 52.87 42.34 -84.80
C PHE A 19 53.42 41.65 -83.54
N LEU A 20 54.63 41.08 -83.58
CA LEU A 20 55.25 40.46 -82.41
C LEU A 20 55.45 41.46 -81.27
N ARG A 21 55.84 42.71 -81.59
CA ARG A 21 55.97 43.77 -80.59
C ARG A 21 54.63 44.11 -79.94
N GLN A 22 53.56 44.15 -80.73
CA GLN A 22 52.21 44.36 -80.23
C GLN A 22 51.74 43.20 -79.34
N GLU A 23 51.95 41.95 -79.77
CA GLU A 23 51.63 40.77 -78.97
C GLU A 23 52.44 40.72 -77.67
N HIS A 24 53.73 41.03 -77.71
CA HIS A 24 54.58 41.08 -76.52
C HIS A 24 54.09 42.13 -75.51
N MET A 25 53.69 43.32 -75.99
CA MET A 25 53.09 44.35 -75.14
C MET A 25 51.78 43.89 -74.51
N LEU A 26 50.92 43.19 -75.27
CA LEU A 26 49.67 42.62 -74.74
C LEU A 26 49.93 41.53 -73.69
N LEU A 27 50.89 40.64 -73.93
CA LEU A 27 51.27 39.58 -72.99
C LEU A 27 51.84 40.16 -71.70
N ILE A 28 52.77 41.12 -71.78
CA ILE A 28 53.32 41.79 -70.61
C ILE A 28 52.20 42.48 -69.81
N GLY A 29 51.29 43.18 -70.48
CA GLY A 29 50.14 43.82 -69.83
C GLY A 29 49.23 42.82 -69.13
N GLY A 30 48.94 41.68 -69.77
CA GLY A 30 48.14 40.59 -69.19
C GLY A 30 48.79 39.98 -67.94
N LEU A 31 50.08 39.67 -68.01
CA LEU A 31 50.83 39.12 -66.87
C LEU A 31 50.89 40.11 -65.70
N GLN A 32 51.04 41.40 -65.97
CA GLN A 32 51.01 42.43 -64.92
C GLN A 32 49.66 42.46 -64.20
N LEU A 33 48.55 42.33 -64.92
CA LEU A 33 47.20 42.22 -64.34
C LEU A 33 47.02 40.95 -63.51
N GLU A 34 47.51 39.79 -63.98
CA GLU A 34 47.47 38.54 -63.23
C GLU A 34 48.28 38.62 -61.93
N ILE A 35 49.47 39.20 -61.97
CA ILE A 35 50.30 39.42 -60.77
C ILE A 35 49.56 40.32 -59.79
N LEU A 36 48.91 41.39 -60.27
CA LEU A 36 48.10 42.26 -59.41
C LEU A 36 46.91 41.52 -58.80
N HIS A 37 46.21 40.71 -59.59
CA HIS A 37 45.08 39.90 -59.12
C HIS A 37 45.52 38.87 -58.08
N LEU A 38 46.65 38.18 -58.31
CA LEU A 38 47.19 37.19 -57.37
C LEU A 38 47.67 37.86 -56.09
N LYS A 39 48.34 39.02 -56.18
CA LYS A 39 48.72 39.82 -55.01
C LYS A 39 47.51 40.23 -54.19
N LYS A 40 46.42 40.66 -54.86
CA LYS A 40 45.17 41.00 -54.19
C LYS A 40 44.57 39.77 -53.49
N ARG A 41 44.51 38.62 -54.15
CA ARG A 41 43.98 37.38 -53.56
C ARG A 41 44.83 36.89 -52.38
N CYS A 42 46.15 37.00 -52.47
CA CYS A 42 47.05 36.68 -51.37
C CYS A 42 46.85 37.62 -50.18
N ALA A 43 46.61 38.91 -50.43
CA ALA A 43 46.29 39.87 -49.39
C ALA A 43 44.92 39.57 -48.75
N GLU A 44 43.89 39.28 -49.55
CA GLU A 44 42.56 38.86 -49.07
C GLU A 44 42.66 37.61 -48.19
N LEU A 45 43.34 36.55 -48.63
CA LEU A 45 43.54 35.34 -47.84
C LEU A 45 44.36 35.59 -46.57
N SER A 46 45.35 36.48 -46.62
CA SER A 46 46.12 36.87 -45.44
C SER A 46 45.25 37.62 -44.43
N CYS A 47 44.38 38.52 -44.90
CA CYS A 47 43.38 39.17 -44.06
C CYS A 47 42.39 38.14 -43.49
N GLU A 48 41.83 37.24 -44.30
CA GLU A 48 40.90 36.19 -43.82
C GLU A 48 41.53 35.29 -42.75
N VAL A 49 42.83 34.97 -42.86
CA VAL A 49 43.56 34.17 -41.87
C VAL A 49 43.82 34.96 -40.59
N ASN A 50 44.11 36.26 -40.69
CA ASN A 50 44.34 37.15 -39.54
C ASN A 50 43.03 37.56 -38.84
N ASP A 51 41.94 37.70 -39.60
CA ASP A 51 40.59 38.01 -39.12
C ASP A 51 39.90 36.77 -38.55
N ARG A 52 40.33 35.56 -38.96
CA ARG A 52 39.97 34.34 -38.25
C ARG A 52 40.50 34.50 -36.82
N PRO A 53 39.64 34.48 -35.79
CA PRO A 53 40.16 34.37 -34.43
C PRO A 53 41.04 33.12 -34.40
N PRO A 54 42.17 33.12 -33.67
CA PRO A 54 42.90 31.88 -33.46
C PRO A 54 41.85 30.87 -33.00
N GLY A 55 41.62 29.82 -33.80
CA GLY A 55 40.73 28.73 -33.38
C GLY A 55 41.13 28.34 -31.96
N ARG A 56 40.16 27.98 -31.10
CA ARG A 56 40.42 27.60 -29.69
C ARG A 56 41.78 26.93 -29.62
N THR A 57 42.72 27.56 -28.93
CA THR A 57 44.10 27.05 -28.88
C THR A 57 44.02 25.58 -28.47
N GLN A 58 44.91 24.73 -29.00
CA GLN A 58 44.88 23.29 -28.70
C GLN A 58 44.73 23.03 -27.18
N ALA A 59 45.48 23.80 -26.37
CA ALA A 59 45.38 23.78 -24.91
C ALA A 59 43.97 24.09 -24.36
N ALA A 60 43.24 25.05 -24.93
CA ALA A 60 41.88 25.37 -24.50
C ALA A 60 40.87 24.27 -24.84
N VAL A 61 41.10 23.53 -25.93
CA VAL A 61 40.30 22.36 -26.31
C VAL A 61 40.61 21.20 -25.38
N ASP A 62 41.88 20.95 -25.08
CA ASP A 62 42.33 19.91 -24.16
C ASP A 62 41.76 20.14 -22.74
N ASP A 63 41.84 21.37 -22.25
CA ASP A 63 41.24 21.83 -20.99
C ASP A 63 39.71 21.63 -20.91
N GLU A 64 39.01 21.74 -22.03
CA GLU A 64 37.56 21.52 -22.11
C GLU A 64 37.23 20.03 -22.13
N CYS A 65 38.02 19.25 -22.88
CA CYS A 65 37.94 17.79 -22.90
C CYS A 65 38.15 17.22 -21.50
N GLU A 66 39.20 17.62 -20.78
CA GLU A 66 39.47 17.16 -19.41
C GLU A 66 38.31 17.48 -18.45
N ARG A 67 37.72 18.68 -18.55
CA ARG A 67 36.56 19.07 -17.74
C ARG A 67 35.33 18.22 -18.04
N LEU A 68 35.08 17.93 -19.32
CA LEU A 68 33.97 17.08 -19.74
C LEU A 68 34.18 15.64 -19.29
N GLU A 69 35.40 15.12 -19.38
CA GLU A 69 35.77 13.80 -18.87
C GLU A 69 35.57 13.69 -17.36
N ALA A 70 36.04 14.67 -16.59
CA ALA A 70 35.83 14.71 -15.15
C ALA A 70 34.33 14.73 -14.81
N ARG A 71 33.52 15.49 -15.55
CA ARG A 71 32.06 15.51 -15.37
C ARG A 71 31.41 14.19 -15.76
N MET A 72 31.86 13.53 -16.81
CA MET A 72 31.36 12.20 -17.17
C MET A 72 31.71 11.18 -16.09
N GLN A 73 32.92 11.20 -15.55
CA GLN A 73 33.35 10.32 -14.47
C GLN A 73 32.54 10.55 -13.19
N ASP A 74 32.27 11.80 -12.80
CA ASP A 74 31.37 12.10 -11.67
C ASP A 74 29.97 11.53 -11.90
N MET A 75 29.42 11.72 -13.10
CA MET A 75 28.10 11.18 -13.43
C MET A 75 28.09 9.65 -13.41
N GLN A 76 29.14 8.99 -13.92
CA GLN A 76 29.28 7.54 -13.90
C GLN A 76 29.38 6.99 -12.47
N THR A 77 30.18 7.60 -11.60
CA THR A 77 30.31 7.18 -10.20
C THR A 77 29.00 7.35 -9.45
N ARG A 78 28.28 8.46 -9.67
CA ARG A 78 26.95 8.71 -9.09
C ARG A 78 25.91 7.71 -9.59
N LEU A 79 25.94 7.34 -10.87
CA LEU A 79 25.07 6.29 -11.41
C LEU A 79 25.41 4.93 -10.80
N ALA A 80 26.69 4.57 -10.71
CA ALA A 80 27.14 3.32 -10.11
C ALA A 80 26.68 3.21 -8.64
N ALA A 81 26.85 4.26 -7.85
CA ALA A 81 26.37 4.31 -6.46
C ALA A 81 24.84 4.11 -6.37
N ARG A 82 24.08 4.77 -7.25
CA ARG A 82 22.62 4.60 -7.33
C ARG A 82 22.23 3.18 -7.71
N THR A 83 22.88 2.58 -8.70
CA THR A 83 22.59 1.21 -9.13
C THR A 83 22.90 0.19 -8.03
N CYS A 84 24.00 0.38 -7.29
CA CYS A 84 24.33 -0.44 -6.13
C CYS A 84 23.29 -0.28 -5.02
N GLY A 85 22.85 0.94 -4.73
CA GLY A 85 21.80 1.21 -3.74
C GLY A 85 20.46 0.56 -4.11
N VAL A 86 20.04 0.65 -5.37
CA VAL A 86 18.83 -0.04 -5.87
C VAL A 86 18.98 -1.56 -5.77
N GLY A 87 20.16 -2.11 -6.06
CA GLY A 87 20.46 -3.53 -5.87
C GLY A 87 20.29 -3.98 -4.42
N GLY A 88 20.82 -3.21 -3.46
CA GLY A 88 20.66 -3.46 -2.03
C GLY A 88 19.20 -3.45 -1.58
N LEU A 89 18.43 -2.44 -2.00
CA LEU A 89 16.99 -2.35 -1.68
C LEU A 89 16.19 -3.53 -2.26
N ARG A 90 16.52 -3.98 -3.47
CA ARG A 90 15.88 -5.17 -4.08
C ARG A 90 16.19 -6.44 -3.28
N PHE A 91 17.42 -6.61 -2.82
CA PHE A 91 17.80 -7.73 -2.00
C PHE A 91 17.05 -7.73 -0.65
N GLU A 92 16.96 -6.58 0.02
CA GLU A 92 16.19 -6.45 1.26
C GLU A 92 14.70 -6.77 1.05
N LEU A 93 14.12 -6.27 -0.04
CA LEU A 93 12.73 -6.55 -0.39
C LEU A 93 12.51 -8.05 -0.60
N GLN A 94 13.42 -8.72 -1.33
CA GLN A 94 13.36 -10.15 -1.54
C GLN A 94 13.48 -10.93 -0.22
N ARG A 95 14.42 -10.55 0.65
CA ARG A 95 14.57 -11.16 1.99
C ARG A 95 13.32 -10.96 2.86
N ARG A 96 12.67 -9.80 2.80
CA ARG A 96 11.42 -9.56 3.53
C ARG A 96 10.26 -10.37 2.93
N ALA A 97 10.20 -10.49 1.61
CA ALA A 97 9.17 -11.29 0.93
C ALA A 97 9.28 -12.78 1.25
N THR A 98 10.50 -13.34 1.33
CA THR A 98 10.70 -14.74 1.73
C THR A 98 10.28 -14.97 3.17
N LEU A 99 10.63 -14.07 4.08
CA LEU A 99 10.20 -14.12 5.48
C LEU A 99 8.67 -14.04 5.59
N ALA A 100 8.04 -13.09 4.90
CA ALA A 100 6.58 -12.95 4.89
C ALA A 100 5.90 -14.22 4.38
N SER A 101 6.43 -14.82 3.31
CA SER A 101 5.90 -16.07 2.75
C SER A 101 6.05 -17.24 3.73
N ALA A 102 7.18 -17.33 4.43
CA ALA A 102 7.41 -18.36 5.45
C ALA A 102 6.45 -18.22 6.64
N LEU A 103 6.21 -16.98 7.11
CA LEU A 103 5.23 -16.73 8.18
C LEU A 103 3.81 -17.05 7.73
N GLN A 104 3.42 -16.68 6.51
CA GLN A 104 2.12 -17.04 5.94
C GLN A 104 1.94 -18.56 5.85
N GLY A 105 2.99 -19.29 5.43
CA GLY A 105 2.98 -20.76 5.42
C GLY A 105 2.74 -21.33 6.82
N ARG A 106 3.48 -20.86 7.82
CA ARG A 106 3.32 -21.30 9.21
C ARG A 106 1.93 -21.04 9.77
N LEU A 107 1.36 -19.85 9.54
CA LEU A 107 0.01 -19.53 10.00
C LEU A 107 -1.03 -20.45 9.37
N ARG A 108 -0.91 -20.76 8.08
CA ARG A 108 -1.80 -21.71 7.40
C ARG A 108 -1.65 -23.13 7.95
N ASP A 109 -0.45 -23.56 8.29
CA ASP A 109 -0.22 -24.87 8.89
C ASP A 109 -0.78 -24.95 10.32
N GLU A 110 -0.61 -23.89 11.10
CA GLU A 110 -1.23 -23.76 12.44
C GLU A 110 -2.76 -23.79 12.34
N GLU A 111 -3.36 -23.06 11.40
CA GLU A 111 -4.81 -23.08 11.12
C GLU A 111 -5.30 -24.50 10.80
N ARG A 112 -4.60 -25.21 9.91
CA ARG A 112 -4.94 -26.61 9.56
C ARG A 112 -4.92 -27.51 10.80
N ARG A 113 -3.88 -27.41 11.62
CA ARG A 113 -3.76 -28.18 12.88
C ARG A 113 -4.89 -27.86 13.85
N PHE A 114 -5.24 -26.59 14.04
CA PHE A 114 -6.36 -26.21 14.90
C PHE A 114 -7.70 -26.78 14.42
N LEU A 115 -7.95 -26.79 13.10
CA LEU A 115 -9.16 -27.37 12.54
C LEU A 115 -9.20 -28.89 12.71
N GLU A 116 -8.08 -29.58 12.55
CA GLU A 116 -7.97 -31.02 12.81
C GLU A 116 -8.22 -31.35 14.28
N GLU A 117 -7.64 -30.58 15.19
CA GLU A 117 -7.90 -30.73 16.63
C GLU A 117 -9.36 -30.48 16.98
N LEU A 118 -9.96 -29.42 16.42
CA LEU A 118 -11.36 -29.09 16.64
C LEU A 118 -12.27 -30.22 16.15
N LYS A 119 -11.99 -30.76 14.95
CA LYS A 119 -12.68 -31.94 14.42
C LYS A 119 -12.53 -33.11 15.38
N ARG A 120 -11.31 -33.46 15.81
CA ARG A 120 -11.07 -34.60 16.71
C ARG A 120 -11.84 -34.46 18.03
N ARG A 121 -11.81 -33.27 18.64
CA ARG A 121 -12.56 -32.97 19.87
C ARG A 121 -14.06 -33.05 19.64
N GLY A 122 -14.56 -32.54 18.51
CA GLY A 122 -15.96 -32.66 18.11
C GLY A 122 -16.42 -34.12 18.05
N HIS A 123 -15.67 -34.99 17.37
CA HIS A 123 -15.98 -36.43 17.31
C HIS A 123 -16.00 -37.07 18.71
N LYS A 124 -15.05 -36.70 19.58
CA LYS A 124 -15.01 -37.18 20.96
C LYS A 124 -16.24 -36.74 21.76
N ILE A 125 -16.65 -35.48 21.65
CA ILE A 125 -17.86 -34.97 22.30
C ILE A 125 -19.08 -35.75 21.80
N THR A 126 -19.25 -35.91 20.48
CA THR A 126 -20.38 -36.67 19.94
C THR A 126 -20.39 -38.13 20.41
N ALA A 127 -19.23 -38.78 20.53
CA ALA A 127 -19.13 -40.14 21.06
C ALA A 127 -19.59 -40.21 22.53
N LEU A 128 -19.12 -39.29 23.38
CA LEU A 128 -19.53 -39.20 24.78
C LEU A 128 -21.02 -38.84 24.94
N THR A 129 -21.56 -37.94 24.12
CA THR A 129 -23.00 -37.60 24.11
C THR A 129 -23.85 -38.82 23.78
N ARG A 130 -23.44 -39.65 22.81
CA ARG A 130 -24.15 -40.90 22.50
C ARG A 130 -24.10 -41.89 23.66
N GLN A 131 -22.96 -42.03 24.32
CA GLN A 131 -22.83 -42.89 25.52
C GLN A 131 -23.74 -42.40 26.66
N LEU A 132 -23.78 -41.09 26.89
CA LEU A 132 -24.66 -40.49 27.90
C LEU A 132 -26.14 -40.70 27.55
N GLN A 133 -26.52 -40.55 26.28
CA GLN A 133 -27.89 -40.83 25.84
C GLN A 133 -28.27 -42.29 26.07
N GLN A 134 -27.40 -43.23 25.68
CA GLN A 134 -27.62 -44.66 25.95
C GLN A 134 -27.82 -44.93 27.44
N GLN A 135 -26.99 -44.33 28.30
CA GLN A 135 -27.16 -44.45 29.75
C GLN A 135 -28.51 -43.89 30.22
N THR A 136 -28.93 -42.75 29.68
CA THR A 136 -30.21 -42.11 30.00
C THR A 136 -31.39 -42.99 29.55
N ASP A 137 -31.32 -43.57 28.35
CA ASP A 137 -32.33 -44.48 27.83
C ASP A 137 -32.43 -45.74 28.70
N THR A 138 -31.30 -46.32 29.11
CA THR A 138 -31.29 -47.47 30.04
C THR A 138 -31.85 -47.11 31.41
N ALA A 139 -31.52 -45.93 31.94
CA ALA A 139 -32.07 -45.46 33.21
C ALA A 139 -33.59 -45.28 33.13
N ALA A 140 -34.10 -44.68 32.05
CA ALA A 140 -35.54 -44.52 31.82
C ALA A 140 -36.26 -45.87 31.70
N GLN A 141 -35.67 -46.85 31.00
CA GLN A 141 -36.22 -48.21 30.90
C GLN A 141 -36.31 -48.88 32.27
N LEU A 142 -35.25 -48.79 33.09
CA LEU A 142 -35.26 -49.34 34.44
C LEU A 142 -36.26 -48.62 35.35
N SER A 143 -36.38 -47.29 35.25
CA SER A 143 -37.41 -46.53 35.97
C SER A 143 -38.83 -46.97 35.59
N LEU A 144 -39.10 -47.20 34.30
CA LEU A 144 -40.38 -47.75 33.84
C LEU A 144 -40.62 -49.15 34.41
N GLN A 145 -39.62 -50.03 34.37
CA GLN A 145 -39.71 -51.36 34.96
C GLN A 145 -40.02 -51.33 36.46
N LEU A 146 -39.35 -50.44 37.21
CA LEU A 146 -39.59 -50.25 38.64
C LEU A 146 -40.99 -49.70 38.91
N HIS A 147 -41.46 -48.73 38.11
CA HIS A 147 -42.82 -48.21 38.22
C HIS A 147 -43.86 -49.29 37.94
N ASN A 148 -43.67 -50.11 36.91
CA ASN A 148 -44.55 -51.24 36.59
C ASN A 148 -44.54 -52.31 37.70
N ALA A 149 -43.38 -52.63 38.27
CA ALA A 149 -43.27 -53.57 39.38
C ALA A 149 -44.00 -53.03 40.63
N ARG A 150 -43.79 -51.75 40.94
CA ARG A 150 -44.51 -51.05 42.01
C ARG A 150 -46.02 -51.10 41.76
N PHE A 151 -46.48 -50.73 40.56
CA PHE A 151 -47.89 -50.74 40.19
C PHE A 151 -48.54 -52.12 40.38
N ARG A 152 -47.86 -53.20 39.96
CA ARG A 152 -48.34 -54.58 40.18
C ARG A 152 -48.47 -54.94 41.65
N LEU A 153 -47.49 -54.55 42.48
CA LEU A 153 -47.54 -54.82 43.93
C LEU A 153 -48.66 -54.03 44.62
N TYR A 154 -48.89 -52.77 44.23
CA TYR A 154 -49.99 -51.98 44.79
C TYR A 154 -51.35 -52.57 44.43
N HIS A 155 -51.57 -52.98 43.19
CA HIS A 155 -52.83 -53.62 42.79
C HIS A 155 -53.03 -54.98 43.47
N GLN A 156 -51.98 -55.80 43.61
CA GLN A 156 -52.07 -57.07 44.33
C GLN A 156 -52.49 -56.88 45.79
N HIS A 157 -51.95 -55.86 46.47
CA HIS A 157 -52.31 -55.56 47.86
C HIS A 157 -53.71 -54.93 48.03
N GLN A 158 -54.27 -54.39 46.95
CA GLN A 158 -55.63 -53.84 46.93
C GLN A 158 -56.65 -54.95 46.68
N ASP A 159 -56.33 -55.91 45.81
CA ASP A 159 -57.16 -57.10 45.56
C ASP A 159 -57.16 -58.08 46.76
N ASP A 160 -56.05 -58.20 47.51
CA ASP A 160 -55.94 -59.03 48.73
C ASP A 160 -56.53 -58.33 49.99
N GLY A 161 -56.88 -57.04 49.90
CA GLY A 161 -57.39 -56.22 51.01
C GLY A 161 -58.92 -56.03 51.03
N GLU A 162 -59.65 -56.61 50.07
CA GLU A 162 -61.12 -56.52 50.00
C GLU A 162 -61.84 -57.74 50.63
N GLU A 163 -61.13 -58.66 51.31
CA GLU A 163 -61.75 -59.79 52.04
C GLU A 163 -61.84 -59.62 53.57
N GLU A 164 -61.31 -58.55 54.16
CA GLU A 164 -61.48 -58.23 55.59
C GLU A 164 -61.69 -56.73 55.78
N ASP A 165 -62.95 -56.26 55.73
CA ASP A 165 -63.45 -55.09 56.47
C ASP A 165 -64.96 -54.90 56.20
N ASP A 166 -65.77 -55.80 56.76
CA ASP A 166 -67.13 -55.50 57.22
C ASP A 166 -67.14 -55.88 58.71
N GLU A 167 -67.15 -54.88 59.61
CA GLU A 167 -67.48 -54.89 61.06
C GLU A 167 -66.50 -54.01 61.87
N ASP A 168 -66.85 -52.73 62.09
CA ASP A 168 -67.32 -52.24 63.41
C ASP A 168 -67.25 -50.72 63.61
N GLU A 169 -68.25 -50.24 64.34
CA GLU A 169 -68.68 -48.86 64.58
C GLU A 169 -67.83 -48.05 65.58
N GLU A 170 -68.02 -46.72 65.45
CA GLU A 170 -68.00 -45.61 66.43
C GLU A 170 -67.56 -45.85 67.90
N GLU A 171 -66.62 -45.04 68.41
CA GLU A 171 -66.91 -43.87 69.28
C GLU A 171 -65.66 -43.16 69.87
N LEU A 172 -65.64 -41.83 69.72
CA LEU A 172 -65.29 -40.75 70.67
C LEU A 172 -63.92 -40.69 71.41
N SER A 173 -63.18 -39.59 71.21
CA SER A 173 -63.13 -38.47 72.18
C SER A 173 -62.11 -37.37 71.81
N GLU A 174 -62.44 -36.14 72.23
CA GLU A 174 -61.82 -34.85 71.94
C GLU A 174 -60.53 -34.53 72.75
N GLU A 175 -59.86 -33.49 72.25
CA GLU A 175 -58.95 -32.53 72.92
C GLU A 175 -57.43 -32.74 72.86
N GLY A 176 -56.76 -31.82 72.14
CA GLY A 176 -55.31 -31.67 72.14
C GLY A 176 -54.78 -30.67 71.11
N SER A 177 -55.15 -29.40 71.26
CA SER A 177 -54.68 -28.27 70.45
C SER A 177 -53.17 -27.98 70.64
N GLN A 178 -52.37 -28.00 69.56
CA GLN A 178 -51.23 -27.11 69.36
C GLN A 178 -50.60 -27.23 67.95
N ASP A 179 -50.88 -26.21 67.14
CA ASP A 179 -50.05 -25.58 66.11
C ASP A 179 -48.89 -26.40 65.50
N SER A 180 -49.04 -26.81 64.25
CA SER A 180 -47.90 -27.09 63.35
C SER A 180 -48.28 -26.80 61.91
N ASP A 181 -47.75 -25.68 61.44
CA ASP A 181 -47.84 -25.09 60.11
C ASP A 181 -47.38 -26.05 59.00
N TRP A 182 -48.33 -26.59 58.23
CA TRP A 182 -48.08 -27.19 56.92
C TRP A 182 -49.14 -26.71 55.93
N SER A 183 -48.99 -25.45 55.53
CA SER A 183 -49.52 -25.01 54.25
C SER A 183 -48.58 -25.50 53.14
N LEU A 184 -49.06 -26.37 52.26
CA LEU A 184 -49.38 -25.98 50.88
C LEU A 184 -49.80 -27.19 50.05
N SER A 185 -51.07 -27.14 49.67
CA SER A 185 -51.69 -27.78 48.52
C SER A 185 -50.85 -27.61 47.25
N ALA A 186 -50.85 -28.62 46.38
CA ALA A 186 -51.74 -28.63 45.22
C ALA A 186 -51.42 -29.79 44.28
N GLN A 187 -52.51 -30.34 43.77
CA GLN A 187 -52.61 -31.46 42.86
C GLN A 187 -51.92 -31.19 41.53
N ALA A 188 -51.34 -32.24 40.96
CA ALA A 188 -51.02 -32.33 39.55
C ALA A 188 -51.90 -33.42 38.93
N SER A 189 -52.68 -33.08 37.90
CA SER A 189 -53.06 -33.98 36.81
C SER A 189 -53.69 -33.20 35.63
N PRO A 190 -53.69 -33.78 34.41
CA PRO A 190 -53.38 -33.08 33.16
C PRO A 190 -54.58 -32.98 32.18
N GLU A 191 -54.26 -32.66 30.91
CA GLU A 191 -55.12 -32.62 29.70
C GLU A 191 -55.80 -31.25 29.41
N GLU A 192 -56.00 -30.75 28.20
CA GLU A 192 -55.57 -31.07 26.83
C GLU A 192 -55.85 -29.81 25.95
N VAL A 193 -55.05 -29.69 24.89
CA VAL A 193 -55.22 -29.09 23.53
C VAL A 193 -56.27 -27.98 23.20
N GLU A 194 -55.80 -27.14 22.24
CA GLU A 194 -56.48 -26.23 21.28
C GLU A 194 -56.75 -24.78 21.71
N GLU A 195 -56.84 -23.80 20.80
CA GLU A 195 -56.13 -23.39 19.58
C GLU A 195 -56.65 -21.95 19.32
N MET A 196 -55.83 -21.08 18.73
CA MET A 196 -56.24 -19.90 17.96
C MET A 196 -56.96 -18.72 18.69
N GLN A 197 -56.26 -17.59 18.85
CA GLN A 197 -56.44 -16.38 18.01
C GLN A 197 -55.76 -15.13 18.62
N GLN A 198 -54.79 -14.61 17.85
CA GLN A 198 -54.59 -13.20 17.50
C GLN A 198 -55.05 -12.11 18.50
N SER A 199 -54.10 -11.40 19.10
CA SER A 199 -53.99 -9.95 18.85
C SER A 199 -52.68 -9.37 19.39
N SER A 200 -52.24 -8.35 18.66
CA SER A 200 -51.03 -7.56 18.77
C SER A 200 -50.85 -6.80 20.08
N VAL A 201 -49.72 -6.98 20.78
CA VAL A 201 -49.06 -5.89 21.52
C VAL A 201 -47.54 -6.06 21.47
N SER A 202 -46.89 -5.19 20.71
CA SER A 202 -45.45 -5.02 20.64
C SER A 202 -44.91 -4.45 21.96
N VAL A 203 -44.48 -5.32 22.87
CA VAL A 203 -43.73 -4.93 24.08
C VAL A 203 -42.28 -5.34 23.93
N ARG A 204 -41.41 -4.32 23.84
CA ARG A 204 -39.95 -4.41 23.89
C ARG A 204 -39.51 -5.29 25.07
N CYS A 205 -39.10 -6.52 24.79
CA CYS A 205 -38.42 -7.36 25.78
C CYS A 205 -36.91 -7.26 25.55
N LYS A 206 -36.27 -6.34 26.28
CA LYS A 206 -34.82 -6.32 26.48
C LYS A 206 -34.44 -7.56 27.29
N ARG A 207 -34.21 -8.70 26.62
CA ARG A 207 -33.61 -9.88 27.26
C ARG A 207 -32.10 -9.77 27.16
N THR A 208 -31.50 -9.83 28.33
CA THR A 208 -30.08 -9.75 28.65
C THR A 208 -29.27 -10.81 27.91
N GLU A 209 -28.43 -10.39 26.97
CA GLU A 209 -27.35 -11.18 26.38
C GLU A 209 -26.18 -11.21 27.38
N LYS A 210 -26.28 -12.09 28.39
CA LYS A 210 -25.13 -12.52 29.19
C LYS A 210 -24.79 -13.94 28.74
N VAL A 211 -23.50 -14.19 28.57
CA VAL A 211 -22.88 -15.47 28.15
C VAL A 211 -22.75 -15.66 26.64
N ARG A 212 -21.78 -14.96 26.03
CA ARG A 212 -20.76 -15.50 25.09
C ARG A 212 -19.55 -14.55 25.02
N GLU A 213 -18.89 -14.29 26.14
CA GLU A 213 -17.56 -13.64 26.16
C GLU A 213 -16.45 -14.69 25.97
N CYS A 214 -16.36 -15.29 24.79
CA CYS A 214 -15.21 -16.16 24.45
C CYS A 214 -14.70 -15.94 23.02
N VAL A 215 -15.10 -14.84 22.37
CA VAL A 215 -14.48 -14.41 21.11
C VAL A 215 -14.26 -12.91 21.24
N PRO A 216 -13.01 -12.42 21.14
CA PRO A 216 -12.78 -11.00 20.92
C PRO A 216 -13.61 -10.59 19.69
N ARG A 217 -14.69 -9.83 19.89
CA ARG A 217 -15.40 -9.15 18.80
C ARG A 217 -14.53 -7.96 18.37
N GLU A 218 -13.37 -8.26 17.82
CA GLU A 218 -12.61 -7.30 17.05
C GLU A 218 -13.49 -6.98 15.84
N ARG A 219 -14.04 -5.76 15.81
CA ARG A 219 -14.72 -5.25 14.63
C ARG A 219 -13.62 -5.14 13.57
N VAL A 220 -13.43 -6.20 12.79
CA VAL A 220 -12.61 -6.15 11.58
C VAL A 220 -13.30 -5.14 10.68
N LEU A 221 -12.90 -3.87 10.79
CA LEU A 221 -13.11 -2.92 9.73
C LEU A 221 -12.43 -3.58 8.53
N GLY A 222 -13.24 -3.99 7.55
CA GLY A 222 -12.71 -4.42 6.27
C GLY A 222 -11.78 -3.34 5.72
N PRO A 223 -10.96 -3.66 4.71
CA PRO A 223 -10.07 -2.69 4.09
C PRO A 223 -10.84 -1.39 3.83
N GLU A 224 -10.30 -0.26 4.31
CA GLU A 224 -10.90 1.06 4.10
C GLU A 224 -11.26 1.19 2.62
N GLU A 225 -12.53 1.47 2.34
CA GLU A 225 -13.05 1.56 0.99
C GLU A 225 -12.15 2.52 0.20
N PRO A 226 -11.56 2.08 -0.92
CA PRO A 226 -10.51 2.85 -1.58
C PRO A 226 -11.09 4.20 -1.99
N ARG A 227 -10.57 5.27 -1.38
CA ARG A 227 -10.95 6.63 -1.74
C ARG A 227 -10.70 6.79 -3.24
N PRO A 228 -11.66 7.34 -4.01
CA PRO A 228 -11.49 7.53 -5.43
C PRO A 228 -10.22 8.33 -5.67
N MET A 229 -9.38 7.85 -6.60
CA MET A 229 -8.11 8.51 -6.87
C MET A 229 -8.35 9.95 -7.31
N PRO A 230 -7.52 10.91 -6.87
CA PRO A 230 -7.59 12.28 -7.37
C PRO A 230 -7.39 12.28 -8.89
N ASP A 231 -8.20 13.07 -9.59
CA ASP A 231 -8.23 13.11 -11.05
C ASP A 231 -6.82 13.38 -11.63
N PRO A 232 -6.25 12.45 -12.42
CA PRO A 232 -4.92 12.62 -12.99
C PRO A 232 -4.85 13.82 -13.95
N ALA A 233 -5.98 14.33 -14.45
CA ALA A 233 -6.02 15.53 -15.28
C ALA A 233 -5.42 16.76 -14.57
N LEU A 234 -5.44 16.83 -13.24
CA LEU A 234 -4.80 17.91 -12.47
C LEU A 234 -3.28 17.95 -12.62
N PHE A 235 -2.65 16.85 -13.04
CA PHE A 235 -1.20 16.75 -13.24
C PHE A 235 -0.79 16.92 -14.72
N LEU A 236 -1.76 16.84 -15.64
CA LEU A 236 -1.51 16.91 -17.09
C LEU A 236 -1.69 18.33 -17.65
N TYR A 237 -2.23 19.26 -16.86
CA TYR A 237 -2.33 20.67 -17.24
C TYR A 237 -1.32 21.53 -16.46
N PRO A 238 -0.40 22.25 -17.14
CA PRO A 238 0.42 23.26 -16.51
C PRO A 238 -0.49 24.36 -15.97
N PHE A 239 -0.53 24.48 -14.64
CA PHE A 239 -1.23 25.50 -13.84
C PHE A 239 -1.54 26.80 -14.60
N ARG A 240 -2.81 26.99 -14.97
CA ARG A 240 -3.37 28.31 -15.31
C ARG A 240 -4.68 28.64 -14.62
N HIS A 241 -4.91 28.18 -13.39
CA HIS A 241 -5.98 28.74 -12.56
C HIS A 241 -5.54 28.90 -11.10
N ARG A 242 -4.89 30.03 -10.82
CA ARG A 242 -4.74 30.56 -9.46
C ARG A 242 -5.27 31.99 -9.43
N LEU A 243 -6.55 32.16 -9.75
CA LEU A 243 -7.28 33.39 -9.46
C LEU A 243 -8.75 33.04 -9.24
N LEU A 244 -9.12 32.77 -7.98
CA LEU A 244 -10.43 33.12 -7.44
C LEU A 244 -10.28 33.23 -5.91
N PRO A 245 -10.58 34.40 -5.32
CA PRO A 245 -10.76 34.55 -3.89
C PRO A 245 -12.19 34.15 -3.52
N SER A 246 -12.34 33.30 -2.50
CA SER A 246 -13.66 33.01 -1.93
C SER A 246 -13.54 32.94 -0.41
N HIS A 247 -13.75 34.10 0.21
CA HIS A 247 -14.19 34.19 1.59
C HIS A 247 -15.70 33.94 1.67
N THR A 248 -16.12 33.47 2.85
CA THR A 248 -17.47 33.47 3.43
C THR A 248 -18.44 32.39 2.93
N SER A 249 -19.36 31.81 3.70
CA SER A 249 -19.61 31.64 5.15
C SER A 249 -20.96 30.89 5.18
N LEU A 250 -21.08 29.78 5.91
CA LEU A 250 -22.34 29.29 6.51
C LEU A 250 -21.94 28.16 7.45
N GLU A 251 -21.84 28.41 8.77
CA GLU A 251 -22.92 28.19 9.75
C GLU A 251 -23.37 26.72 9.78
N ARG A 252 -23.53 26.01 10.90
CA ARG A 252 -23.40 26.27 12.34
C ARG A 252 -23.76 24.90 12.94
N LEU A 253 -22.99 24.36 13.88
CA LEU A 253 -23.55 23.77 15.11
C LEU A 253 -22.42 23.35 16.06
N ASN A 254 -22.38 24.05 17.20
CA ASN A 254 -21.99 23.59 18.53
C ASN A 254 -20.53 23.16 18.75
N ARG A 255 -19.75 23.98 19.47
CA ARG A 255 -19.73 23.95 20.94
C ARG A 255 -18.80 25.02 21.51
N GLU A 256 -19.32 25.80 22.45
CA GLU A 256 -18.65 26.82 23.26
C GLU A 256 -17.50 26.25 24.12
N GLY A 257 -16.51 27.10 24.41
CA GLY A 257 -15.47 26.80 25.40
C GLY A 257 -14.24 27.72 25.36
N ASP A 258 -14.45 28.99 25.73
CA ASP A 258 -13.56 29.93 26.43
C ASP A 258 -12.03 30.03 26.16
N GLN A 259 -11.67 31.22 25.66
CA GLN A 259 -10.63 32.16 26.09
C GLN A 259 -9.41 31.68 26.91
N SER A 260 -8.21 31.90 26.35
CA SER A 260 -7.04 32.36 27.12
C SER A 260 -5.98 32.97 26.18
N GLU A 261 -5.77 34.28 26.32
CA GLU A 261 -4.67 35.03 25.70
C GLU A 261 -3.31 34.65 26.28
N GLY A 262 -2.26 34.62 25.45
CA GLY A 262 -0.92 34.26 25.93
C GLY A 262 0.22 34.52 24.95
N ARG A 263 0.44 35.80 24.64
CA ARG A 263 1.74 36.45 24.36
C ARG A 263 2.94 35.61 23.85
N ARG A 264 3.39 36.01 22.66
CA ARG A 264 4.75 36.52 22.34
C ARG A 264 5.99 35.60 22.50
N SER A 265 6.68 35.47 21.37
CA SER A 265 8.13 35.70 21.16
C SER A 265 9.09 34.52 21.06
N ARG A 266 9.68 34.46 19.85
CA ARG A 266 11.13 34.41 19.55
C ARG A 266 11.89 33.10 19.72
N SER A 267 12.13 32.50 18.55
CA SER A 267 13.45 32.21 17.95
C SER A 267 14.57 31.69 18.87
N ARG A 268 15.08 30.49 18.55
CA ARG A 268 16.52 30.18 18.56
C ARG A 268 16.79 28.88 17.78
N ILE A 269 17.50 29.03 16.67
CA ILE A 269 18.24 27.96 15.98
C ILE A 269 19.64 27.92 16.60
N PRO A 270 20.24 26.75 16.83
CA PRO A 270 21.69 26.63 16.91
C PRO A 270 22.26 25.66 15.87
N SER A 271 23.42 26.01 15.32
CA SER A 271 24.30 25.18 14.48
C SER A 271 25.74 25.67 14.68
N PRO A 272 26.78 24.94 14.25
CA PRO A 272 27.39 23.81 14.95
C PRO A 272 28.80 24.13 15.47
N ARG A 273 29.29 23.37 16.45
CA ARG A 273 30.65 23.51 17.03
C ARG A 273 31.70 22.76 16.22
N SER A 274 32.79 23.45 15.90
CA SER A 274 34.05 22.96 15.36
C SER A 274 35.05 22.55 16.45
N ARG A 275 35.65 21.36 16.27
CA ARG A 275 37.10 21.05 16.25
C ARG A 275 38.02 21.69 17.30
N VAL A 276 38.65 20.87 18.15
CA VAL A 276 40.03 21.05 18.66
C VAL A 276 40.64 19.67 18.92
N GLU A 277 41.69 19.34 18.17
CA GLU A 277 42.73 18.34 18.48
C GLU A 277 43.81 19.02 19.33
N PRO A 278 44.60 18.25 20.10
CA PRO A 278 46.04 18.53 20.09
C PRO A 278 46.90 17.27 19.93
N ASP A 279 47.85 17.39 19.00
CA ASP A 279 49.09 16.63 18.92
C ASP A 279 50.08 17.04 20.03
N THR A 280 51.18 16.27 20.14
CA THR A 280 52.47 16.48 20.83
C THR A 280 52.66 15.70 22.15
N THR A 281 53.80 15.09 22.50
CA THR A 281 55.01 14.53 21.84
C THR A 281 55.76 13.72 22.95
N GLU A 282 56.66 12.80 22.54
CA GLU A 282 57.85 12.27 23.27
C GLU A 282 57.68 11.45 24.58
N LEU A 283 57.92 10.14 24.51
CA LEU A 283 59.19 9.45 24.87
C LEU A 283 59.10 7.95 24.55
#